data_AF-A0A254TK40-F1
#
_entry.id   AF-A0A254TK40-F1
#
_cell.length_a   1.000
_cell.length_b   1.000
_cell.length_c   1.000
_cell.angle_alpha   90.00
_cell.angle_beta   90.00
_cell.angle_gamma   90.00
#
_symmetry.space_group_name_H-M   'P 1'
#
loop_
_entity.id
_entity.type
_entity.pdbx_description
1 polymer ?
#
loop_
_entity_poly.entity_id
_entity_poly.type
_entity_poly.pdbx_seq_one_letter_code
_entity_poly.pdbx_strand_id
1 'polypeptide(L)'
;MLDRAIRQSGRLLAGAACALAMLGGGNAAAANNDPVILVHGFLGFGPNELQGTGFKYWGGFNDIEAHMRTWNGTHEVKTAVVGPVSSNWDRAVELYYQIKGGCVDYGAARTAQYAAFGKIQKPAGKCWAADPANNPNNYPLALYPQWDAGHPVHFVAHSQGGQTVRTLIQLLENGSPNGNEGSGALYTGGKTGWVKSATTISTPHDGTTLRNVVLNYVPNVAEWAGKFVEVAGLGGSGNAAYNFKLEQYGLAQGPAERFSDFIERTKGAAFWSIANKDSAQWDLSPDGAKELNAWVKTSPNVFYFSIGSKATETGSFCCNGTDRIVAPFQSSSYQYARDDMLFFLKPTAGEWVVPSILVRGMGSYTQEDPSRVLINSSWFANDGVVNTVSMRAPAGQPVRNHTSGAPVRGYWNYLGYYNQWDHFDVIGWLLPATTVYPVFDNIAGIIYGL
;
A
#
# COMPACT_ATOMS: atom_id res chain seq x y z
N MET A 1 7.75 -28.10 11.14
CA MET A 1 7.68 -26.84 11.92
C MET A 1 8.88 -26.65 12.86
N LEU A 2 9.51 -27.70 13.42
CA LEU A 2 10.75 -27.56 14.22
C LEU A 2 12.03 -27.30 13.39
N ASP A 3 12.08 -27.74 12.12
CA ASP A 3 13.29 -27.66 11.29
C ASP A 3 13.57 -26.26 10.69
N ARG A 4 12.61 -25.32 10.78
CA ARG A 4 12.80 -23.91 10.37
C ARG A 4 13.44 -23.06 11.46
N ALA A 5 13.21 -23.39 12.74
CA ALA A 5 13.77 -22.63 13.86
C ALA A 5 15.29 -22.83 14.02
N ILE A 6 15.81 -23.98 13.59
CA ILE A 6 17.24 -24.32 13.69
C ILE A 6 18.05 -23.70 12.53
N ARG A 7 17.43 -23.39 11.38
CA ARG A 7 18.11 -22.67 10.28
C ARG A 7 18.13 -21.15 10.45
N GLN A 8 17.23 -20.59 11.26
CA GLN A 8 17.20 -19.15 11.56
C GLN A 8 18.18 -18.73 12.66
N SER A 9 18.68 -19.66 13.48
CA SER A 9 19.64 -19.39 14.56
C SER A 9 21.10 -19.30 14.11
N GLY A 10 21.41 -19.58 12.84
CA GLY A 10 22.77 -19.64 12.29
C GLY A 10 23.18 -18.48 11.37
N ARG A 11 22.40 -17.40 11.26
CA ARG A 11 22.73 -16.25 10.39
C ARG A 11 22.59 -14.91 11.10
N LEU A 12 23.25 -14.80 12.26
CA LEU A 12 23.74 -13.51 12.74
C LEU A 12 24.98 -13.17 11.88
N LEU A 13 24.98 -11.98 11.27
CA LEU A 13 26.08 -11.37 10.50
C LEU A 13 26.25 -11.85 9.04
N ALA A 14 25.44 -11.31 8.12
CA ALA A 14 25.91 -10.89 6.79
C ALA A 14 24.78 -10.15 6.05
N GLY A 15 24.99 -8.87 5.72
CA GLY A 15 24.25 -8.20 4.63
C GLY A 15 23.45 -6.94 4.96
N ALA A 16 23.66 -6.27 6.10
CA ALA A 16 23.10 -4.92 6.29
C ALA A 16 23.94 -3.89 5.53
N ALA A 17 23.73 -3.76 4.22
CA ALA A 17 24.11 -2.56 3.49
C ALA A 17 22.97 -1.53 3.60
N CYS A 18 22.69 -1.09 4.82
CA CYS A 18 22.16 0.25 5.04
C CYS A 18 23.35 1.19 4.89
N ALA A 19 23.48 1.89 3.76
CA ALA A 19 24.17 3.18 3.79
C ALA A 19 23.22 4.22 4.43
N LEU A 20 22.71 3.93 5.62
CA LEU A 20 22.23 4.97 6.52
C LEU A 20 23.47 5.44 7.27
N ALA A 21 23.87 6.68 7.02
CA ALA A 21 24.63 7.41 8.01
C ALA A 21 23.80 7.39 9.29
N MET A 22 24.19 6.55 10.26
CA MET A 22 23.69 6.65 11.62
C MET A 22 24.18 8.00 12.16
N LEU A 23 23.36 9.03 12.02
CA LEU A 23 23.50 10.21 12.83
C LEU A 23 22.82 9.91 14.16
N GLY A 24 23.63 9.87 15.22
CA GLY A 24 23.14 9.82 16.58
C GLY A 24 22.21 11.01 16.81
N GLY A 25 20.93 10.72 17.00
CA GLY A 25 20.00 11.64 17.63
C GLY A 25 20.11 11.45 19.14
N GLY A 26 20.80 12.36 19.82
CA GLY A 26 20.52 12.56 21.24
C GLY A 26 19.02 12.83 21.42
N ASN A 27 18.46 12.51 22.59
CA ASN A 27 17.04 12.70 22.94
C ASN A 27 16.54 14.10 22.56
N ALA A 28 16.06 14.25 21.33
CA ALA A 28 15.36 15.43 20.88
C ALA A 28 13.91 15.23 21.33
N ALA A 29 13.40 16.16 22.13
CA ALA A 29 11.99 16.18 22.46
C ALA A 29 11.17 16.30 21.16
N ALA A 30 10.04 15.61 21.09
CA ALA A 30 9.13 15.70 19.96
C ALA A 30 8.70 17.18 19.74
N ALA A 31 8.80 17.67 18.50
CA ALA A 31 8.40 19.02 18.12
C ALA A 31 6.87 19.14 17.95
N ASN A 32 6.20 18.03 17.67
CA ASN A 32 4.75 17.92 17.59
C ASN A 32 4.28 16.54 18.11
N ASN A 33 2.96 16.38 18.28
CA ASN A 33 2.34 15.09 18.60
C ASN A 33 1.08 14.87 17.76
N ASP A 34 1.13 15.27 16.48
CA ASP A 34 -0.01 15.12 15.59
C ASP A 34 -0.31 13.63 15.34
N PRO A 35 -1.58 13.23 15.25
CA PRO A 35 -1.94 11.82 15.09
C PRO A 35 -1.40 11.20 13.81
N VAL A 36 -1.02 9.92 13.89
CA VAL A 36 -0.61 9.11 12.74
C VAL A 36 -1.78 8.26 12.27
N ILE A 37 -2.07 8.32 10.97
CA ILE A 37 -3.04 7.45 10.32
C ILE A 37 -2.30 6.46 9.41
N LEU A 38 -2.36 5.18 9.75
CA LEU A 38 -1.80 4.08 8.98
C LEU A 38 -2.76 3.69 7.84
N VAL A 39 -2.25 3.63 6.60
CA VAL A 39 -3.07 3.36 5.40
C VAL A 39 -2.51 2.16 4.62
N HIS A 40 -3.24 1.04 4.64
CA HIS A 40 -2.84 -0.19 3.96
C HIS A 40 -2.92 -0.07 2.43
N GLY A 41 -2.29 -0.98 1.71
CA GLY A 41 -2.31 -1.05 0.25
C GLY A 41 -3.31 -2.04 -0.34
N PHE A 42 -2.95 -2.56 -1.52
CA PHE A 42 -3.69 -3.57 -2.25
C PHE A 42 -3.83 -4.86 -1.42
N LEU A 43 -5.04 -5.43 -1.40
CA LEU A 43 -5.40 -6.59 -0.56
C LEU A 43 -5.18 -6.41 0.95
N GLY A 44 -4.98 -5.16 1.41
CA GLY A 44 -4.86 -4.88 2.83
C GLY A 44 -6.19 -4.97 3.56
N PHE A 45 -6.11 -5.15 4.87
CA PHE A 45 -7.24 -5.40 5.74
C PHE A 45 -7.07 -4.66 7.07
N GLY A 46 -8.18 -4.43 7.74
CA GLY A 46 -8.23 -3.70 9.01
C GLY A 46 -7.95 -4.55 10.24
N PRO A 47 -7.82 -3.92 11.41
CA PRO A 47 -7.59 -4.62 12.68
C PRO A 47 -8.77 -5.48 13.13
N ASN A 48 -9.95 -5.33 12.51
CA ASN A 48 -11.14 -6.14 12.76
C ASN A 48 -11.26 -7.35 11.84
N GLU A 49 -10.41 -7.43 10.82
CA GLU A 49 -10.33 -8.55 9.89
C GLU A 49 -9.20 -9.47 10.36
N LEU A 50 -9.38 -10.79 10.23
CA LEU A 50 -8.43 -11.81 10.71
C LEU A 50 -8.14 -11.83 12.22
N GLN A 51 -8.90 -11.13 13.07
CA GLN A 51 -8.64 -11.07 14.53
C GLN A 51 -8.41 -12.43 15.21
N GLY A 52 -9.11 -13.48 14.77
CA GLY A 52 -8.98 -14.82 15.32
C GLY A 52 -7.61 -15.49 15.13
N THR A 53 -6.71 -14.89 14.35
CA THR A 53 -5.36 -15.42 14.09
C THR A 53 -4.26 -14.70 14.89
N GLY A 54 -4.56 -13.52 15.43
CA GLY A 54 -3.54 -12.60 15.95
C GLY A 54 -2.68 -11.93 14.88
N PHE A 55 -2.99 -12.10 13.59
CA PHE A 55 -2.24 -11.54 12.47
C PHE A 55 -2.79 -10.17 12.06
N LYS A 56 -1.92 -9.16 12.03
CA LYS A 56 -2.23 -7.77 11.68
C LYS A 56 -1.56 -7.40 10.37
N TYR A 57 -2.22 -6.57 9.57
CA TYR A 57 -1.58 -6.01 8.37
C TYR A 57 -0.30 -5.26 8.75
N TRP A 58 -0.41 -4.37 9.74
CA TRP A 58 0.70 -3.62 10.33
C TRP A 58 1.33 -4.41 11.49
N GLY A 59 2.17 -5.39 11.15
CA GLY A 59 3.04 -6.06 12.12
C GLY A 59 3.11 -7.57 11.97
N GLY A 60 2.29 -8.19 11.12
CA GLY A 60 2.17 -9.64 11.08
C GLY A 60 1.70 -10.17 12.44
N PHE A 61 2.53 -10.97 13.11
CA PHE A 61 2.26 -11.42 14.49
C PHE A 61 2.73 -10.44 15.57
N ASN A 62 3.27 -9.29 15.17
CA ASN A 62 3.57 -8.14 16.03
C ASN A 62 2.46 -7.07 15.89
N ASP A 63 2.57 -5.97 16.64
CA ASP A 63 1.61 -4.87 16.60
C ASP A 63 2.33 -3.51 16.45
N ILE A 64 2.51 -3.09 15.20
CA ILE A 64 3.18 -1.82 14.88
C ILE A 64 2.36 -0.63 15.37
N GLU A 65 1.04 -0.67 15.25
CA GLU A 65 0.15 0.40 15.72
C GLU A 65 0.32 0.60 17.22
N ALA A 66 0.26 -0.48 18.02
CA ALA A 66 0.46 -0.41 19.47
C ALA A 66 1.88 0.03 19.85
N HIS A 67 2.90 -0.45 19.13
CA HIS A 67 4.28 -0.04 19.35
C HIS A 67 4.46 1.48 19.15
N MET A 68 4.02 2.02 18.02
CA MET A 68 4.12 3.45 17.72
C MET A 68 3.37 4.34 18.73
N ARG A 69 2.29 3.86 19.37
CA ARG A 69 1.58 4.61 20.42
C ARG A 69 2.41 4.85 21.68
N THR A 70 3.43 4.04 21.92
CA THR A 70 4.20 4.03 23.18
C THR A 70 5.68 4.33 22.99
N TRP A 71 6.17 4.31 21.75
CA TRP A 71 7.57 4.58 21.46
C TRP A 71 7.91 6.05 21.72
N ASN A 72 8.83 6.30 22.64
CA ASN A 72 9.34 7.63 23.00
C ASN A 72 8.26 8.66 23.41
N GLY A 73 7.12 8.20 23.92
CA GLY A 73 6.01 9.06 24.33
C GLY A 73 4.67 8.36 24.23
N THR A 74 3.59 9.09 24.52
CA THR A 74 2.22 8.64 24.25
C THR A 74 1.72 9.35 23.00
N HIS A 75 1.43 8.56 21.97
CA HIS A 75 1.07 9.05 20.65
C HIS A 75 -0.30 8.52 20.22
N GLU A 76 -1.07 9.32 19.48
CA GLU A 76 -2.31 8.88 18.86
C GLU A 76 -1.99 8.27 17.49
N VAL A 77 -2.10 6.94 17.39
CA VAL A 77 -1.95 6.21 16.12
C VAL A 77 -3.22 5.43 15.84
N LYS A 78 -3.72 5.51 14.60
CA LYS A 78 -4.96 4.85 14.15
C LYS A 78 -4.74 4.16 12.82
N THR A 79 -5.45 3.06 12.59
CA THR A 79 -5.44 2.35 11.31
C THR A 79 -6.72 2.64 10.52
N ALA A 80 -6.54 3.17 9.31
CA ALA A 80 -7.60 3.29 8.33
C ALA A 80 -7.79 2.00 7.53
N VAL A 81 -9.02 1.72 7.11
CA VAL A 81 -9.42 0.54 6.37
C VAL A 81 -10.26 0.95 5.17
N VAL A 82 -9.68 0.81 3.98
CA VAL A 82 -10.25 1.23 2.70
C VAL A 82 -10.38 0.02 1.76
N GLY A 83 -11.02 0.20 0.60
CA GLY A 83 -11.24 -0.83 -0.40
C GLY A 83 -9.93 -1.51 -0.82
N PRO A 84 -9.72 -2.81 -0.57
CA PRO A 84 -8.49 -3.51 -0.91
C PRO A 84 -8.20 -3.61 -2.41
N VAL A 85 -9.22 -3.49 -3.26
CA VAL A 85 -9.12 -3.61 -4.73
C VAL A 85 -9.75 -2.43 -5.48
N SER A 86 -10.22 -1.42 -4.76
CA SER A 86 -10.84 -0.21 -5.31
C SER A 86 -9.78 0.74 -5.88
N SER A 87 -10.21 1.71 -6.70
CA SER A 87 -9.33 2.76 -7.20
C SER A 87 -8.79 3.66 -6.07
N ASN A 88 -7.71 4.38 -6.34
CA ASN A 88 -7.19 5.39 -5.41
C ASN A 88 -8.17 6.53 -5.19
N TRP A 89 -9.02 6.86 -6.17
CA TRP A 89 -10.11 7.82 -5.98
C TRP A 89 -11.05 7.34 -4.88
N ASP A 90 -11.57 6.11 -5.02
CA ASP A 90 -12.50 5.53 -4.06
C ASP A 90 -11.89 5.44 -2.68
N ARG A 91 -10.68 4.89 -2.61
CA ARG A 91 -9.96 4.73 -1.35
C ARG A 91 -9.67 6.08 -0.69
N ALA A 92 -9.40 7.14 -1.45
CA ALA A 92 -9.17 8.48 -0.90
C ALA A 92 -10.45 9.08 -0.32
N VAL A 93 -11.59 8.86 -0.98
CA VAL A 93 -12.90 9.31 -0.50
C VAL A 93 -13.29 8.54 0.76
N GLU A 94 -13.15 7.22 0.76
CA GLU A 94 -13.37 6.38 1.95
C GLU A 94 -12.48 6.81 3.11
N LEU A 95 -11.18 7.04 2.86
CA LEU A 95 -10.22 7.50 3.85
C LEU A 95 -10.65 8.85 4.46
N TYR A 96 -11.09 9.80 3.63
CA TYR A 96 -11.58 11.09 4.11
C TYR A 96 -12.76 10.92 5.09
N TYR A 97 -13.79 10.17 4.70
CA TYR A 97 -14.98 10.00 5.53
C TYR A 97 -14.74 9.12 6.76
N GLN A 98 -13.82 8.16 6.67
CA GLN A 98 -13.41 7.36 7.82
C GLN A 98 -12.65 8.19 8.86
N ILE A 99 -11.85 9.18 8.43
CA ILE A 99 -11.14 10.08 9.35
C ILE A 99 -12.08 11.16 9.89
N LYS A 100 -12.71 11.92 9.00
CA LYS A 100 -13.50 13.11 9.37
C LYS A 100 -14.89 12.78 9.91
N GLY A 101 -15.48 11.67 9.47
CA GLY A 101 -16.87 11.30 9.71
C GLY A 101 -17.80 11.76 8.58
N GLY A 102 -19.01 11.18 8.58
CA GLY A 102 -20.02 11.32 7.54
C GLY A 102 -20.18 10.06 6.69
N CYS A 103 -21.04 10.15 5.68
CA CYS A 103 -21.28 9.07 4.72
C CYS A 103 -20.54 9.34 3.41
N VAL A 104 -19.97 8.27 2.85
CA VAL A 104 -19.22 8.34 1.60
C VAL A 104 -20.08 8.87 0.46
N ASP A 105 -19.52 9.85 -0.24
CA ASP A 105 -19.99 10.38 -1.50
C ASP A 105 -18.82 10.27 -2.49
N TYR A 106 -18.86 9.31 -3.43
CA TYR A 106 -17.81 9.10 -4.44
C TYR A 106 -17.79 10.16 -5.54
N GLY A 107 -18.73 11.10 -5.52
CA GLY A 107 -18.81 12.17 -6.49
C GLY A 107 -19.73 11.84 -7.66
N ALA A 108 -20.57 12.80 -8.04
CA ALA A 108 -21.57 12.63 -9.09
C ALA A 108 -20.95 12.43 -10.49
N ALA A 109 -19.91 13.18 -10.83
CA ALA A 109 -19.28 13.12 -12.14
C ALA A 109 -18.47 11.82 -12.28
N ARG A 110 -17.70 11.44 -11.25
CA ARG A 110 -17.02 10.14 -11.19
C ARG A 110 -18.02 8.99 -11.31
N THR A 111 -19.13 9.05 -10.60
CA THR A 111 -20.16 8.01 -10.66
C THR A 111 -20.75 7.87 -12.06
N ALA A 112 -21.08 8.99 -12.72
CA ALA A 112 -21.59 8.97 -14.08
C ALA A 112 -20.58 8.36 -15.07
N GLN A 113 -19.29 8.68 -14.92
CA GLN A 113 -18.22 8.15 -15.76
C GLN A 113 -18.13 6.61 -15.73
N TYR A 114 -18.39 5.99 -14.57
CA TYR A 114 -18.25 4.54 -14.37
C TYR A 114 -19.59 3.83 -14.13
N ALA A 115 -20.71 4.47 -14.47
CA ALA A 115 -22.05 3.89 -14.31
C ALA A 115 -22.21 2.56 -15.06
N ALA A 116 -21.58 2.41 -16.22
CA ALA A 116 -21.57 1.16 -16.99
C ALA A 116 -20.94 -0.03 -16.26
N PHE A 117 -20.12 0.22 -15.23
CA PHE A 117 -19.51 -0.80 -14.38
C PHE A 117 -20.24 -0.98 -13.05
N GLY A 118 -21.40 -0.34 -12.87
CA GLY A 118 -22.26 -0.47 -11.69
C GLY A 118 -21.96 0.53 -10.57
N LYS A 119 -21.24 1.63 -10.85
CA LYS A 119 -20.84 2.60 -9.84
C LYS A 119 -22.04 3.28 -9.17
N ILE A 120 -22.01 3.34 -7.85
CA ILE A 120 -23.01 3.99 -6.98
C ILE A 120 -22.32 5.14 -6.23
N GLN A 121 -22.90 6.34 -6.30
CA GLN A 121 -22.33 7.53 -5.68
C GLN A 121 -22.29 7.45 -4.14
N LYS A 122 -23.39 7.02 -3.53
CA LYS A 122 -23.57 6.98 -2.06
C LYS A 122 -24.07 5.59 -1.65
N PRO A 123 -23.21 4.57 -1.57
CA PRO A 123 -23.65 3.26 -1.13
C PRO A 123 -24.02 3.26 0.35
N ALA A 124 -24.95 2.39 0.72
CA ALA A 124 -25.28 2.14 2.11
C ALA A 124 -24.09 1.49 2.86
N GLY A 125 -24.02 1.68 4.18
CA GLY A 125 -23.04 1.02 5.04
C GLY A 125 -21.64 1.65 5.07
N LYS A 126 -21.38 2.68 4.25
CA LYS A 126 -20.11 3.43 4.26
C LYS A 126 -20.26 4.78 4.95
N CYS A 127 -20.57 4.74 6.25
CA CYS A 127 -20.71 5.93 7.07
C CYS A 127 -19.95 5.79 8.39
N TRP A 128 -19.42 6.90 8.89
CA TRP A 128 -18.76 6.98 10.19
C TRP A 128 -19.35 8.12 11.03
N ALA A 129 -19.67 7.84 12.29
CA ALA A 129 -20.20 8.84 13.21
C ALA A 129 -19.09 9.71 13.78
N ALA A 130 -19.23 11.03 13.62
CA ALA A 130 -18.32 12.01 14.20
C ALA A 130 -18.53 12.19 15.71
N ASP A 131 -19.78 12.03 16.18
CA ASP A 131 -20.15 12.20 17.58
C ASP A 131 -20.74 10.87 18.11
N PRO A 132 -20.08 10.22 19.10
CA PRO A 132 -20.60 8.98 19.70
C PRO A 132 -21.93 9.20 20.45
N ALA A 133 -22.21 10.41 20.95
CA ALA A 133 -23.46 10.73 21.63
C ALA A 133 -24.64 10.92 20.65
N ASN A 134 -24.35 11.24 19.38
CA ASN A 134 -25.33 11.45 18.32
C ASN A 134 -25.12 10.47 17.16
N ASN A 135 -25.24 9.18 17.45
CA ASN A 135 -25.06 8.09 16.49
C ASN A 135 -26.29 7.17 16.38
N PRO A 136 -27.44 7.68 15.86
CA PRO A 136 -28.70 6.94 15.86
C PRO A 136 -28.69 5.68 14.98
N ASN A 137 -27.79 5.62 14.00
CA ASN A 137 -27.65 4.49 13.08
C ASN A 137 -26.56 3.50 13.52
N ASN A 138 -25.95 3.70 14.69
CA ASN A 138 -24.87 2.88 15.23
C ASN A 138 -23.72 2.64 14.21
N TYR A 139 -23.33 3.69 13.50
CA TYR A 139 -22.19 3.65 12.58
C TYR A 139 -20.88 3.50 13.37
N PRO A 140 -19.83 2.90 12.79
CA PRO A 140 -18.49 2.97 13.36
C PRO A 140 -18.08 4.43 13.61
N LEU A 141 -17.30 4.68 14.66
CA LEU A 141 -16.82 6.03 14.94
C LEU A 141 -15.78 6.47 13.91
N ALA A 142 -15.82 7.74 13.54
CA ALA A 142 -14.78 8.35 12.73
C ALA A 142 -13.47 8.41 13.52
N LEU A 143 -12.34 8.28 12.82
CA LEU A 143 -11.04 8.16 13.46
C LEU A 143 -10.64 9.47 14.15
N TYR A 144 -10.86 10.62 13.52
CA TYR A 144 -10.42 11.92 14.04
C TYR A 144 -11.37 13.06 13.58
N PRO A 145 -12.57 13.18 14.18
CA PRO A 145 -13.60 14.14 13.73
C PRO A 145 -13.17 15.61 13.74
N GLN A 146 -12.26 15.99 14.64
CA GLN A 146 -11.70 17.33 14.75
C GLN A 146 -10.69 17.68 13.64
N TRP A 147 -10.36 16.73 12.74
CA TRP A 147 -9.37 16.92 11.68
C TRP A 147 -9.58 18.21 10.87
N ASP A 148 -8.63 19.13 10.96
CA ASP A 148 -8.58 20.38 10.22
C ASP A 148 -7.13 20.93 10.19
N ALA A 149 -6.94 22.19 9.80
CA ALA A 149 -5.61 22.81 9.73
C ALA A 149 -4.99 23.11 11.12
N GLY A 150 -5.81 23.20 12.18
CA GLY A 150 -5.35 23.32 13.57
C GLY A 150 -5.09 21.96 14.22
N HIS A 151 -5.64 20.89 13.65
CA HIS A 151 -5.50 19.51 14.08
C HIS A 151 -5.02 18.63 12.91
N PRO A 152 -3.80 18.84 12.39
CA PRO A 152 -3.31 18.11 11.23
C PRO A 152 -3.00 16.65 11.56
N VAL A 153 -2.81 15.83 10.52
CA VAL A 153 -2.41 14.41 10.65
C VAL A 153 -1.10 14.14 9.91
N HIS A 154 -0.43 13.07 10.34
CA HIS A 154 0.60 12.38 9.57
C HIS A 154 0.01 11.12 8.92
N PHE A 155 0.33 10.88 7.65
CA PHE A 155 0.02 9.62 7.00
C PHE A 155 1.26 8.74 6.91
N VAL A 156 1.12 7.46 7.27
CA VAL A 156 2.10 6.41 6.96
C VAL A 156 1.39 5.34 6.14
N ALA A 157 1.82 5.17 4.91
CA ALA A 157 1.10 4.37 3.93
C ALA A 157 1.99 3.33 3.27
N HIS A 158 1.47 2.12 3.12
CA HIS A 158 2.17 1.02 2.48
C HIS A 158 1.56 0.70 1.11
N SER A 159 2.41 0.36 0.12
CA SER A 159 1.96 -0.14 -1.18
C SER A 159 0.99 0.85 -1.86
N GLN A 160 -0.16 0.40 -2.37
CA GLN A 160 -1.20 1.27 -2.96
C GLN A 160 -1.66 2.40 -2.03
N GLY A 161 -1.53 2.24 -0.71
CA GLY A 161 -1.88 3.28 0.27
C GLY A 161 -1.17 4.60 0.00
N GLY A 162 0.08 4.58 -0.48
CA GLY A 162 0.81 5.79 -0.81
C GLY A 162 0.24 6.54 -2.03
N GLN A 163 -0.30 5.83 -3.03
CA GLN A 163 -1.05 6.48 -4.11
C GLN A 163 -2.37 7.07 -3.57
N THR A 164 -3.07 6.35 -2.69
CA THR A 164 -4.32 6.79 -2.05
C THR A 164 -4.15 8.09 -1.27
N VAL A 165 -3.12 8.16 -0.41
CA VAL A 165 -2.84 9.36 0.40
C VAL A 165 -2.50 10.57 -0.47
N ARG A 166 -1.73 10.36 -1.55
CA ARG A 166 -1.46 11.44 -2.51
C ARG A 166 -2.74 11.96 -3.16
N THR A 167 -3.62 11.06 -3.58
CA THR A 167 -4.93 11.42 -4.15
C THR A 167 -5.77 12.20 -3.15
N LEU A 168 -5.81 11.77 -1.89
CA LEU A 168 -6.52 12.49 -0.83
C LEU A 168 -5.98 13.91 -0.64
N ILE A 169 -4.66 14.08 -0.53
CA ILE A 169 -4.03 15.40 -0.40
C ILE A 169 -4.39 16.30 -1.59
N GLN A 170 -4.33 15.76 -2.81
CA GLN A 170 -4.70 16.50 -4.02
C GLN A 170 -6.14 17.01 -3.96
N LEU A 171 -7.10 16.15 -3.58
CA LEU A 171 -8.52 16.49 -3.44
C LEU A 171 -8.76 17.50 -2.31
N LEU A 172 -8.12 17.32 -1.16
CA LEU A 172 -8.24 18.24 -0.02
C LEU A 172 -7.84 19.66 -0.39
N GLU A 173 -6.69 19.83 -1.05
CA GLU A 173 -6.15 21.15 -1.35
C GLU A 173 -6.78 21.78 -2.60
N ASN A 174 -7.06 20.99 -3.63
CA ASN A 174 -7.43 21.51 -4.95
C ASN A 174 -8.85 21.13 -5.41
N GLY A 175 -9.53 20.26 -4.68
CA GLY A 175 -10.85 19.75 -5.08
C GLY A 175 -10.77 18.72 -6.21
N SER A 176 -11.93 18.43 -6.81
CA SER A 176 -12.00 17.52 -7.95
C SER A 176 -11.34 18.13 -9.20
N PRO A 177 -10.51 17.38 -9.95
CA PRO A 177 -9.95 17.83 -11.21
C PRO A 177 -10.99 17.96 -12.34
N ASN A 178 -12.12 17.25 -12.23
CA ASN A 178 -13.07 17.06 -13.33
C ASN A 178 -14.50 17.47 -12.92
N GLY A 179 -14.76 18.78 -12.92
CA GLY A 179 -16.10 19.32 -12.74
C GLY A 179 -16.65 19.16 -11.31
N ASN A 180 -17.96 19.35 -11.18
CA ASN A 180 -18.63 19.33 -9.89
C ASN A 180 -18.98 17.89 -9.47
N GLU A 181 -18.29 17.37 -8.46
CA GLU A 181 -18.60 16.07 -7.85
C GLU A 181 -19.78 16.14 -6.86
N GLY A 182 -20.37 17.31 -6.67
CA GLY A 182 -21.48 17.57 -5.76
C GLY A 182 -21.05 18.42 -4.56
N SER A 183 -21.89 18.43 -3.53
CA SER A 183 -21.70 19.28 -2.34
C SER A 183 -20.79 18.67 -1.27
N GLY A 184 -20.16 17.53 -1.53
CA GLY A 184 -19.23 16.88 -0.61
C GLY A 184 -18.05 17.80 -0.29
N ALA A 185 -17.82 18.08 1.00
CA ALA A 185 -16.79 19.03 1.43
C ALA A 185 -15.41 18.67 0.88
N LEU A 186 -15.07 17.38 0.73
CA LEU A 186 -13.80 16.94 0.13
C LEU A 186 -13.52 17.62 -1.23
N TYR A 187 -14.54 17.80 -2.08
CA TYR A 187 -14.39 18.23 -3.47
C TYR A 187 -14.24 19.73 -3.67
N THR A 188 -14.41 20.54 -2.63
CA THR A 188 -14.31 22.01 -2.72
C THR A 188 -12.88 22.55 -2.69
N GLY A 189 -11.88 21.70 -2.40
CA GLY A 189 -10.50 22.15 -2.19
C GLY A 189 -10.33 23.01 -0.94
N GLY A 190 -9.23 23.77 -0.88
CA GLY A 190 -8.97 24.78 0.16
C GLY A 190 -8.57 24.25 1.54
N LYS A 191 -8.38 22.94 1.71
CA LYS A 191 -8.03 22.31 3.00
C LYS A 191 -6.52 22.14 3.17
N THR A 192 -5.78 23.17 2.79
CA THR A 192 -4.33 23.23 3.00
C THR A 192 -4.01 23.13 4.49
N GLY A 193 -2.95 22.40 4.84
CA GLY A 193 -2.49 22.26 6.23
C GLY A 193 -3.21 21.18 7.04
N TRP A 194 -4.23 20.50 6.49
CA TRP A 194 -4.86 19.35 7.17
C TRP A 194 -3.91 18.15 7.26
N VAL A 195 -2.92 18.08 6.37
CA VAL A 195 -1.90 17.02 6.35
C VAL A 195 -0.55 17.65 6.57
N LYS A 196 0.15 17.23 7.63
CA LYS A 196 1.51 17.72 7.91
C LYS A 196 2.56 16.93 7.12
N SER A 197 2.46 15.60 7.09
CA SER A 197 3.35 14.76 6.29
C SER A 197 2.68 13.51 5.73
N ALA A 198 3.29 12.95 4.69
CA ALA A 198 2.94 11.66 4.12
C ALA A 198 4.21 10.84 3.86
N THR A 199 4.30 9.70 4.55
CA THR A 199 5.36 8.70 4.36
C THR A 199 4.82 7.52 3.56
N THR A 200 5.50 7.16 2.48
CA THR A 200 5.16 6.00 1.66
C THR A 200 6.21 4.91 1.77
N ILE A 201 5.76 3.65 1.86
CA ILE A 201 6.62 2.46 2.00
C ILE A 201 6.25 1.49 0.88
N SER A 202 7.21 1.12 0.04
CA SER A 202 7.03 0.18 -1.08
C SER A 202 5.88 0.58 -2.03
N THR A 203 5.61 1.89 -2.16
CA THR A 203 4.49 2.39 -2.96
C THR A 203 4.80 2.37 -4.45
N PRO A 204 3.91 1.86 -5.31
CA PRO A 204 4.08 1.92 -6.77
C PRO A 204 3.73 3.30 -7.30
N HIS A 205 4.57 4.33 -7.07
CA HIS A 205 4.27 5.68 -7.53
C HIS A 205 4.13 5.80 -9.04
N ASP A 206 4.87 4.96 -9.78
CA ASP A 206 4.81 4.83 -11.23
C ASP A 206 4.21 3.47 -11.65
N GLY A 207 3.45 2.82 -10.76
CA GLY A 207 2.81 1.53 -11.00
C GLY A 207 3.76 0.34 -10.82
N THR A 208 3.24 -0.85 -11.10
CA THR A 208 3.96 -2.12 -11.05
C THR A 208 3.72 -2.94 -12.31
N THR A 209 4.77 -3.58 -12.81
CA THR A 209 4.67 -4.52 -13.93
C THR A 209 3.93 -5.80 -13.56
N LEU A 210 3.73 -6.10 -12.27
CA LEU A 210 3.01 -7.29 -11.79
C LEU A 210 1.64 -7.44 -12.46
N ARG A 211 0.89 -6.33 -12.60
CA ARG A 211 -0.42 -6.33 -13.28
C ARG A 211 -0.34 -6.82 -14.71
N ASN A 212 0.71 -6.46 -15.44
CA ASN A 212 0.89 -6.84 -16.85
C ASN A 212 1.43 -8.27 -17.01
N VAL A 213 2.06 -8.78 -15.95
CA VAL A 213 2.56 -10.16 -15.85
C VAL A 213 1.42 -11.14 -15.48
N VAL A 214 0.43 -10.65 -14.72
CA VAL A 214 -0.72 -11.43 -14.21
C VAL A 214 -1.96 -11.14 -15.06
N LEU A 215 -2.13 -11.89 -16.17
CA LEU A 215 -3.14 -11.60 -17.21
C LEU A 215 -4.61 -11.78 -16.77
N ASN A 216 -4.89 -12.59 -15.75
CA ASN A 216 -6.26 -12.95 -15.32
C ASN A 216 -6.59 -12.38 -13.93
N TYR A 217 -6.99 -11.12 -13.84
CA TYR A 217 -7.10 -10.43 -12.54
C TYR A 217 -8.01 -11.11 -11.51
N VAL A 218 -9.22 -11.57 -11.88
CA VAL A 218 -10.15 -12.16 -10.89
C VAL A 218 -9.67 -13.50 -10.31
N PRO A 219 -9.30 -14.54 -11.10
CA PRO A 219 -8.74 -15.76 -10.53
C PRO A 219 -7.49 -15.49 -9.68
N ASN A 220 -6.68 -14.52 -10.06
CA ASN A 220 -5.45 -14.18 -9.35
C ASN A 220 -5.71 -13.41 -8.04
N VAL A 221 -6.65 -12.46 -7.99
CA VAL A 221 -7.04 -11.79 -6.72
C VAL A 221 -7.46 -12.83 -5.68
N ALA A 222 -8.17 -13.86 -6.13
CA ALA A 222 -8.62 -14.92 -5.26
C ALA A 222 -7.47 -15.79 -4.73
N GLU A 223 -6.54 -16.15 -5.61
CA GLU A 223 -5.36 -16.92 -5.28
C GLU A 223 -4.43 -16.16 -4.30
N TRP A 224 -4.18 -14.88 -4.57
CA TRP A 224 -3.29 -14.03 -3.77
C TRP A 224 -3.82 -13.83 -2.35
N ALA A 225 -5.11 -13.56 -2.20
CA ALA A 225 -5.70 -13.45 -0.87
C ALA A 225 -5.77 -14.80 -0.15
N GLY A 226 -5.99 -15.92 -0.86
CA GLY A 226 -5.85 -17.25 -0.29
C GLY A 226 -4.47 -17.50 0.30
N LYS A 227 -3.41 -17.04 -0.39
CA LYS A 227 -2.02 -17.09 0.07
C LYS A 227 -1.76 -16.17 1.29
N PHE A 228 -2.45 -15.03 1.40
CA PHE A 228 -2.38 -14.19 2.61
C PHE A 228 -2.96 -14.91 3.83
N VAL A 229 -4.10 -15.59 3.66
CA VAL A 229 -4.71 -16.43 4.71
C VAL A 229 -3.79 -17.57 5.11
N GLU A 230 -3.06 -18.17 4.16
CA GLU A 230 -2.05 -19.19 4.44
C GLU A 230 -0.90 -18.64 5.30
N VAL A 231 -0.37 -17.44 4.97
CA VAL A 231 0.65 -16.77 5.79
C VAL A 231 0.17 -16.44 7.20
N ALA A 232 -1.11 -16.07 7.35
CA ALA A 232 -1.72 -15.84 8.66
C ALA A 232 -1.90 -17.13 9.50
N GLY A 233 -1.45 -18.29 9.02
CA GLY A 233 -1.46 -19.55 9.77
C GLY A 233 -2.80 -20.28 9.78
N LEU A 234 -3.76 -19.88 8.92
CA LEU A 234 -5.14 -20.42 8.92
C LEU A 234 -5.38 -21.68 8.07
N GLY A 235 -4.35 -22.27 7.47
CA GLY A 235 -4.49 -23.56 6.77
C GLY A 235 -5.46 -23.54 5.58
N GLY A 236 -5.44 -22.47 4.78
CA GLY A 236 -6.34 -22.28 3.64
C GLY A 236 -7.57 -21.44 3.99
N SER A 237 -8.38 -21.12 2.98
CA SER A 237 -9.47 -20.11 2.96
C SER A 237 -10.65 -20.35 3.93
N GLY A 238 -10.47 -21.16 4.97
CA GLY A 238 -11.48 -21.66 5.91
C GLY A 238 -12.22 -20.58 6.69
N ASN A 239 -11.51 -19.64 7.33
CA ASN A 239 -12.03 -18.97 8.54
C ASN A 239 -11.77 -17.46 8.65
N ALA A 240 -11.48 -16.77 7.56
CA ALA A 240 -11.14 -15.35 7.59
C ALA A 240 -12.32 -14.46 7.19
N ALA A 241 -12.88 -13.71 8.16
CA ALA A 241 -13.70 -12.53 7.86
C ALA A 241 -12.81 -11.48 7.17
N TYR A 242 -12.90 -11.41 5.85
CA TYR A 242 -12.19 -10.46 4.99
C TYR A 242 -13.22 -9.77 4.08
N ASN A 243 -13.22 -8.43 4.07
CA ASN A 243 -14.16 -7.62 3.34
C ASN A 243 -13.47 -6.78 2.24
N PHE A 244 -13.88 -7.00 0.99
CA PHE A 244 -13.50 -6.32 -0.24
C PHE A 244 -14.09 -4.92 -0.38
N LYS A 245 -15.14 -4.61 0.38
CA LYS A 245 -15.70 -3.25 0.51
C LYS A 245 -16.10 -2.67 -0.85
N LEU A 246 -16.80 -3.45 -1.67
CA LEU A 246 -17.26 -3.08 -3.02
C LEU A 246 -18.75 -2.69 -3.07
N GLU A 247 -19.28 -2.16 -1.97
CA GLU A 247 -20.69 -1.72 -1.86
C GLU A 247 -21.02 -0.65 -2.92
N GLN A 248 -20.05 0.17 -3.33
CA GLN A 248 -20.20 1.17 -4.40
C GLN A 248 -20.32 0.57 -5.81
N TYR A 249 -20.23 -0.75 -5.95
CA TYR A 249 -20.53 -1.47 -7.19
C TYR A 249 -21.71 -2.43 -7.01
N GLY A 250 -22.45 -2.31 -5.90
CA GLY A 250 -23.51 -3.25 -5.53
C GLY A 250 -23.00 -4.62 -5.09
N LEU A 251 -21.71 -4.75 -4.79
CA LEU A 251 -21.04 -6.00 -4.44
C LEU A 251 -20.71 -6.04 -2.93
N ALA A 252 -21.73 -5.88 -2.09
CA ALA A 252 -21.57 -6.03 -0.65
C ALA A 252 -21.24 -7.51 -0.30
N GLN A 253 -20.38 -7.69 0.69
CA GLN A 253 -20.13 -9.01 1.29
C GLN A 253 -21.05 -9.27 2.47
N GLY A 254 -21.57 -10.49 2.54
CA GLY A 254 -22.29 -10.95 3.71
C GLY A 254 -21.36 -11.09 4.92
N PRO A 255 -21.84 -10.90 6.18
CA PRO A 255 -21.01 -11.01 7.38
C PRO A 255 -20.31 -12.38 7.57
N ALA A 256 -20.89 -13.44 7.01
CA ALA A 256 -20.37 -14.80 7.04
C ALA A 256 -19.90 -15.30 5.66
N GLU A 257 -19.91 -14.43 4.64
CA GLU A 257 -19.51 -14.83 3.30
C GLU A 257 -17.99 -15.01 3.26
N ARG A 258 -17.56 -16.23 2.92
CA ARG A 258 -16.14 -16.54 2.82
C ARG A 258 -15.56 -15.81 1.61
N PHE A 259 -14.27 -15.55 1.71
CA PHE A 259 -13.50 -14.96 0.63
C PHE A 259 -13.71 -15.67 -0.73
N SER A 260 -13.64 -17.01 -0.77
CA SER A 260 -13.83 -17.79 -2.00
C SER A 260 -15.23 -17.66 -2.57
N ASP A 261 -16.24 -17.62 -1.70
CA ASP A 261 -17.65 -17.59 -2.09
C ASP A 261 -17.98 -16.22 -2.69
N PHE A 262 -17.44 -15.14 -2.11
CA PHE A 262 -17.54 -13.80 -2.69
C PHE A 262 -16.95 -13.73 -4.09
N ILE A 263 -15.74 -14.27 -4.30
CA ILE A 263 -15.11 -14.27 -5.62
C ILE A 263 -15.96 -15.07 -6.60
N GLU A 264 -16.38 -16.28 -6.23
CA GLU A 264 -17.16 -17.14 -7.12
C GLU A 264 -18.48 -16.48 -7.54
N ARG A 265 -19.16 -15.82 -6.60
CA ARG A 265 -20.38 -15.06 -6.87
C ARG A 265 -20.14 -13.83 -7.72
N THR A 266 -19.05 -13.11 -7.51
CA THR A 266 -18.83 -11.80 -8.14
C THR A 266 -17.99 -11.85 -9.40
N LYS A 267 -17.33 -12.96 -9.76
CA LYS A 267 -16.39 -13.02 -10.89
C LYS A 267 -16.92 -12.56 -12.25
N GLY A 268 -18.23 -12.60 -12.46
CA GLY A 268 -18.90 -12.10 -13.68
C GLY A 268 -19.33 -10.64 -13.63
N ALA A 269 -19.12 -9.93 -12.50
CA ALA A 269 -19.55 -8.55 -12.33
C ALA A 269 -18.71 -7.58 -13.20
N ALA A 270 -19.37 -6.54 -13.70
CA ALA A 270 -18.74 -5.53 -14.56
C ALA A 270 -17.54 -4.83 -13.91
N PHE A 271 -17.54 -4.70 -12.58
CA PHE A 271 -16.40 -4.18 -11.81
C PHE A 271 -15.06 -4.85 -12.17
N TRP A 272 -15.07 -6.16 -12.39
CA TRP A 272 -13.88 -6.94 -12.67
C TRP A 272 -13.41 -6.91 -14.13
N SER A 273 -14.16 -6.23 -15.00
CA SER A 273 -13.77 -6.06 -16.38
C SER A 273 -12.44 -5.31 -16.47
N ILE A 274 -11.53 -5.78 -17.33
CA ILE A 274 -10.27 -5.08 -17.61
C ILE A 274 -10.48 -3.67 -18.19
N ALA A 275 -11.67 -3.40 -18.73
CA ALA A 275 -12.08 -2.09 -19.21
C ALA A 275 -12.47 -1.12 -18.07
N ASN A 276 -12.74 -1.64 -16.87
CA ASN A 276 -13.02 -0.83 -15.70
C ASN A 276 -11.73 -0.20 -15.16
N LYS A 277 -11.50 1.05 -15.56
CA LYS A 277 -10.38 1.86 -15.07
C LYS A 277 -10.57 2.42 -13.65
N ASP A 278 -11.72 2.20 -13.01
CA ASP A 278 -11.98 2.63 -11.62
C ASP A 278 -11.73 1.48 -10.64
N SER A 279 -10.50 0.96 -10.65
CA SER A 279 -10.08 -0.16 -9.81
C SER A 279 -8.58 -0.12 -9.53
N ALA A 280 -8.14 -0.85 -8.49
CA ALA A 280 -6.72 -1.05 -8.22
C ALA A 280 -6.01 -1.70 -9.42
N GLN A 281 -6.70 -2.53 -10.20
CA GLN A 281 -6.14 -3.16 -11.40
C GLN A 281 -5.61 -2.14 -12.41
N TRP A 282 -6.31 -1.03 -12.59
CA TRP A 282 -5.86 0.02 -13.49
C TRP A 282 -4.81 0.90 -12.82
N ASP A 283 -5.11 1.41 -11.63
CA ASP A 283 -4.28 2.39 -10.93
C ASP A 283 -2.88 1.87 -10.54
N LEU A 284 -2.75 0.56 -10.34
CA LEU A 284 -1.47 -0.10 -10.06
C LEU A 284 -0.67 -0.43 -11.32
N SER A 285 -1.25 -0.31 -12.51
CA SER A 285 -0.49 -0.46 -13.75
C SER A 285 0.40 0.77 -14.00
N PRO A 286 1.51 0.66 -14.73
CA PRO A 286 2.32 1.83 -15.08
C PRO A 286 1.54 2.90 -15.84
N ASP A 287 0.64 2.48 -16.74
CA ASP A 287 -0.19 3.39 -17.52
C ASP A 287 -1.22 4.13 -16.64
N GLY A 288 -1.90 3.42 -15.74
CA GLY A 288 -2.84 4.03 -14.79
C GLY A 288 -2.15 4.92 -13.75
N ALA A 289 -0.97 4.53 -13.26
CA ALA A 289 -0.16 5.38 -12.38
C ALA A 289 0.31 6.65 -13.10
N LYS A 290 0.68 6.56 -14.39
CA LYS A 290 0.97 7.74 -15.22
C LYS A 290 -0.25 8.65 -15.38
N GLU A 291 -1.44 8.10 -15.61
CA GLU A 291 -2.69 8.86 -15.63
C GLU A 291 -2.93 9.55 -14.28
N LEU A 292 -2.71 8.86 -13.15
CA LEU A 292 -2.82 9.45 -11.82
C LEU A 292 -1.82 10.60 -11.60
N ASN A 293 -0.55 10.39 -11.96
CA ASN A 293 0.52 11.38 -11.80
C ASN A 293 0.32 12.63 -12.68
N ALA A 294 -0.49 12.54 -13.74
CA ALA A 294 -0.84 13.66 -14.59
C ALA A 294 -1.64 14.75 -13.84
N TRP A 295 -2.41 14.40 -12.80
CA TRP A 295 -3.24 15.35 -12.05
C TRP A 295 -2.96 15.37 -10.55
N VAL A 296 -2.46 14.27 -9.96
CA VAL A 296 -2.06 14.21 -8.54
C VAL A 296 -0.63 14.71 -8.37
N LYS A 297 -0.49 15.95 -7.90
CA LYS A 297 0.80 16.65 -7.77
C LYS A 297 1.33 16.62 -6.34
N THR A 298 2.63 16.85 -6.20
CA THR A 298 3.27 17.03 -4.90
C THR A 298 2.87 18.40 -4.36
N SER A 299 2.15 18.41 -3.22
CA SER A 299 1.75 19.67 -2.60
C SER A 299 2.96 20.41 -2.03
N PRO A 300 3.13 21.73 -2.26
CA PRO A 300 4.17 22.51 -1.62
C PRO A 300 3.97 22.66 -0.09
N ASN A 301 2.81 22.25 0.43
CA ASN A 301 2.42 22.44 1.83
C ASN A 301 2.66 21.22 2.72
N VAL A 302 3.04 20.08 2.14
CA VAL A 302 3.20 18.80 2.84
C VAL A 302 4.64 18.31 2.79
N PHE A 303 5.12 17.69 3.88
CA PHE A 303 6.39 16.94 3.87
C PHE A 303 6.14 15.53 3.32
N TYR A 304 6.86 15.13 2.27
CA TYR A 304 6.77 13.78 1.72
C TYR A 304 8.03 12.99 2.03
N PHE A 305 7.86 11.73 2.43
CA PHE A 305 8.94 10.76 2.62
C PHE A 305 8.61 9.50 1.84
N SER A 306 9.63 8.88 1.26
CA SER A 306 9.48 7.61 0.54
C SER A 306 10.57 6.63 0.92
N ILE A 307 10.15 5.39 1.11
CA ILE A 307 10.96 4.24 1.48
C ILE A 307 10.69 3.13 0.46
N GLY A 308 11.73 2.63 -0.19
CA GLY A 308 11.61 1.47 -1.08
C GLY A 308 11.99 0.14 -0.42
N SER A 309 11.88 -0.91 -1.19
CA SER A 309 12.26 -2.29 -0.88
C SER A 309 12.81 -2.97 -2.15
N LYS A 310 13.64 -3.99 -1.96
CA LYS A 310 14.12 -4.86 -3.05
C LYS A 310 14.44 -6.23 -2.48
N ALA A 311 13.85 -7.28 -3.06
CA ALA A 311 14.10 -8.67 -2.68
C ALA A 311 14.48 -9.55 -3.88
N THR A 312 14.99 -8.93 -4.93
CA THR A 312 15.52 -9.61 -6.11
C THR A 312 16.99 -9.31 -6.29
N GLU A 313 17.70 -10.27 -6.90
CA GLU A 313 19.12 -10.18 -7.22
C GLU A 313 19.35 -10.50 -8.69
N THR A 314 20.40 -9.92 -9.27
CA THR A 314 20.82 -10.23 -10.64
C THR A 314 21.15 -11.71 -10.77
N GLY A 315 20.73 -12.33 -11.88
CA GLY A 315 21.03 -13.74 -12.12
C GLY A 315 22.52 -14.05 -12.10
N SER A 316 22.85 -15.22 -11.55
CA SER A 316 24.22 -15.73 -11.51
C SER A 316 24.23 -17.21 -11.90
N PHE A 317 25.32 -17.66 -12.54
CA PHE A 317 25.55 -19.08 -12.82
C PHE A 317 25.51 -19.93 -11.54
N CYS A 318 25.95 -19.37 -10.40
CA CYS A 318 25.80 -20.03 -9.12
C CYS A 318 25.69 -19.06 -7.92
N CYS A 319 25.01 -19.56 -6.88
CA CYS A 319 25.18 -19.24 -5.45
C CYS A 319 25.13 -17.76 -5.00
N ASN A 320 24.04 -17.05 -5.28
CA ASN A 320 23.80 -15.67 -4.80
C ASN A 320 22.49 -15.49 -3.99
N GLY A 321 22.02 -16.53 -3.29
CA GLY A 321 20.82 -16.43 -2.43
C GLY A 321 19.49 -16.31 -3.17
N THR A 322 19.47 -16.40 -4.50
CA THR A 322 18.24 -16.49 -5.30
C THR A 322 17.59 -17.88 -5.19
N ASP A 323 16.27 -17.95 -5.32
CA ASP A 323 15.54 -19.21 -5.31
C ASP A 323 15.82 -20.06 -6.56
N ARG A 324 16.64 -21.11 -6.39
CA ARG A 324 17.02 -22.06 -7.45
C ARG A 324 15.97 -23.14 -7.70
N ILE A 325 14.98 -23.27 -6.83
CA ILE A 325 13.85 -24.19 -7.03
C ILE A 325 12.90 -23.57 -8.06
N VAL A 326 12.61 -22.28 -7.91
CA VAL A 326 11.75 -21.52 -8.84
C VAL A 326 12.49 -21.21 -10.15
N ALA A 327 13.76 -20.82 -10.08
CA ALA A 327 14.56 -20.49 -11.26
C ALA A 327 15.96 -21.13 -11.19
N PRO A 328 16.11 -22.40 -11.62
CA PRO A 328 17.38 -23.12 -11.55
C PRO A 328 18.45 -22.53 -12.48
N PHE A 329 18.03 -22.09 -13.67
CA PHE A 329 18.89 -21.44 -14.66
C PHE A 329 18.62 -19.94 -14.65
N GLN A 330 19.68 -19.15 -14.55
CA GLN A 330 19.59 -17.70 -14.38
C GLN A 330 20.58 -16.97 -15.28
N SER A 331 20.08 -15.97 -15.99
CA SER A 331 20.86 -15.05 -16.82
C SER A 331 21.20 -13.79 -16.03
N SER A 332 22.43 -13.30 -16.17
CA SER A 332 22.87 -12.04 -15.56
C SER A 332 22.17 -10.80 -16.14
N SER A 333 21.39 -10.96 -17.21
CA SER A 333 20.58 -9.87 -17.80
C SER A 333 19.28 -9.59 -17.03
N TYR A 334 18.89 -10.47 -16.10
CA TYR A 334 17.58 -10.43 -15.44
C TYR A 334 17.71 -10.48 -13.92
N GLN A 335 16.60 -10.22 -13.23
CA GLN A 335 16.47 -10.32 -11.78
C GLN A 335 15.71 -11.57 -11.37
N TYR A 336 16.03 -12.13 -10.20
CA TYR A 336 15.44 -13.35 -9.67
C TYR A 336 15.07 -13.17 -8.20
N ALA A 337 13.98 -13.82 -7.80
CA ALA A 337 13.51 -13.86 -6.42
C ALA A 337 14.60 -14.41 -5.50
N ARG A 338 14.75 -13.81 -4.31
CA ARG A 338 15.55 -14.42 -3.25
C ARG A 338 14.85 -15.64 -2.64
N ASP A 339 15.65 -16.51 -2.03
CA ASP A 339 15.17 -17.72 -1.36
C ASP A 339 14.36 -17.42 -0.09
N ASP A 340 14.58 -16.26 0.53
CA ASP A 340 13.92 -15.79 1.75
C ASP A 340 12.65 -14.96 1.51
N MET A 341 12.34 -14.58 0.27
CA MET A 341 11.05 -13.95 -0.05
C MET A 341 9.88 -14.81 0.41
N LEU A 342 8.77 -14.17 0.79
CA LEU A 342 7.49 -14.85 0.99
C LEU A 342 7.17 -15.70 -0.24
N PHE A 343 6.84 -16.97 0.03
CA PHE A 343 6.77 -18.02 -0.98
C PHE A 343 5.86 -17.67 -2.17
N PHE A 344 4.78 -16.91 -1.92
CA PHE A 344 3.81 -16.55 -2.95
C PHE A 344 4.22 -15.37 -3.83
N LEU A 345 5.27 -14.63 -3.46
CA LEU A 345 5.84 -13.53 -4.25
C LEU A 345 6.81 -14.02 -5.32
N LYS A 346 7.50 -15.13 -5.03
CA LYS A 346 8.55 -15.69 -5.87
C LYS A 346 8.11 -15.99 -7.31
N PRO A 347 6.91 -16.55 -7.57
CA PRO A 347 6.55 -17.03 -8.90
C PRO A 347 6.49 -15.95 -9.98
N THR A 348 6.32 -14.67 -9.62
CA THR A 348 6.21 -13.56 -10.58
C THR A 348 7.37 -12.57 -10.51
N ALA A 349 8.22 -12.65 -9.48
CA ALA A 349 9.28 -11.68 -9.22
C ALA A 349 10.49 -11.82 -10.17
N GLY A 350 10.74 -13.04 -10.67
CA GLY A 350 11.93 -13.36 -11.46
C GLY A 350 11.79 -13.15 -12.97
N GLU A 351 12.68 -13.76 -13.74
CA GLU A 351 12.65 -13.72 -15.21
C GLU A 351 11.35 -14.26 -15.80
N TRP A 352 10.79 -15.32 -15.21
CA TRP A 352 9.61 -15.99 -15.74
C TRP A 352 8.51 -16.01 -14.69
N VAL A 353 7.27 -16.04 -15.17
CA VAL A 353 6.15 -16.49 -14.34
C VAL A 353 6.26 -17.99 -14.18
N VAL A 354 6.24 -18.49 -12.95
CA VAL A 354 6.31 -19.93 -12.66
C VAL A 354 4.93 -20.41 -12.20
N PRO A 355 4.37 -21.51 -12.78
CA PRO A 355 4.97 -22.44 -13.73
C PRO A 355 4.89 -22.02 -15.22
N SER A 356 4.31 -20.86 -15.54
CA SER A 356 4.09 -20.38 -16.92
C SER A 356 5.36 -19.82 -17.58
N ILE A 357 6.38 -20.65 -17.80
CA ILE A 357 7.74 -20.25 -18.24
C ILE A 357 7.85 -19.57 -19.63
N LEU A 358 6.73 -19.34 -20.32
CA LEU A 358 6.67 -18.57 -21.57
C LEU A 358 6.15 -17.14 -21.33
N VAL A 359 5.79 -16.79 -20.10
CA VAL A 359 5.34 -15.46 -19.70
C VAL A 359 6.46 -14.80 -18.91
N ARG A 360 6.91 -13.64 -19.37
CA ARG A 360 7.97 -12.85 -18.71
C ARG A 360 7.47 -12.37 -17.34
N GLY A 361 8.25 -12.64 -16.30
CA GLY A 361 8.03 -12.13 -14.95
C GLY A 361 8.56 -10.70 -14.78
N MET A 362 8.36 -10.12 -13.59
CA MET A 362 8.77 -8.73 -13.31
C MET A 362 10.27 -8.49 -13.53
N GLY A 363 11.10 -9.49 -13.25
CA GLY A 363 12.55 -9.43 -13.37
C GLY A 363 13.09 -9.45 -14.80
N SER A 364 12.22 -9.51 -15.81
CA SER A 364 12.61 -9.47 -17.23
C SER A 364 11.59 -8.80 -18.17
N TYR A 365 10.41 -8.41 -17.67
CA TYR A 365 9.33 -7.85 -18.48
C TYR A 365 9.72 -6.52 -19.12
N THR A 366 9.56 -6.42 -20.44
CA THR A 366 9.76 -5.19 -21.22
C THR A 366 8.48 -4.78 -21.95
N GLN A 367 8.38 -3.50 -22.28
CA GLN A 367 7.27 -2.90 -23.01
C GLN A 367 7.79 -1.74 -23.83
N GLU A 368 7.64 -1.80 -25.15
CA GLU A 368 8.19 -0.83 -26.11
C GLU A 368 7.13 -0.10 -26.94
N ASP A 369 5.84 -0.42 -26.77
CA ASP A 369 4.73 0.28 -27.43
C ASP A 369 4.75 1.77 -27.02
N PRO A 370 4.89 2.71 -27.97
CA PRO A 370 4.93 4.14 -27.67
C PRO A 370 3.67 4.71 -27.01
N SER A 371 2.54 4.00 -27.11
CA SER A 371 1.28 4.39 -26.44
C SER A 371 1.26 4.06 -24.94
N ARG A 372 2.20 3.25 -24.46
CA ARG A 372 2.31 2.78 -23.09
C ARG A 372 3.54 3.35 -22.39
N VAL A 373 3.61 3.19 -21.07
CA VAL A 373 4.85 3.44 -20.33
C VAL A 373 5.93 2.47 -20.80
N LEU A 374 7.06 3.03 -21.24
CA LEU A 374 8.25 2.27 -21.61
C LEU A 374 8.77 1.50 -20.39
N ILE A 375 8.90 0.19 -20.52
CA ILE A 375 9.49 -0.68 -19.51
C ILE A 375 10.74 -1.33 -20.09
N ASN A 376 11.87 -1.13 -19.41
CA ASN A 376 13.17 -1.69 -19.77
C ASN A 376 13.86 -2.29 -18.53
N SER A 377 15.14 -2.64 -18.64
CA SER A 377 15.89 -3.28 -17.56
C SER A 377 15.98 -2.49 -16.25
N SER A 378 15.75 -1.16 -16.26
CA SER A 378 15.70 -0.37 -15.03
C SER A 378 14.52 -0.73 -14.12
N TRP A 379 13.52 -1.44 -14.65
CA TRP A 379 12.34 -1.89 -13.91
C TRP A 379 12.50 -3.28 -13.31
N PHE A 380 13.52 -4.04 -13.67
CA PHE A 380 13.58 -5.46 -13.30
C PHE A 380 13.71 -5.69 -11.78
N ALA A 381 14.47 -4.82 -11.09
CA ALA A 381 14.60 -4.91 -9.64
C ALA A 381 13.23 -4.67 -8.98
N ASN A 382 12.83 -5.58 -8.09
CA ASN A 382 11.54 -5.55 -7.42
C ASN A 382 11.58 -6.23 -6.03
N ASP A 383 10.52 -6.03 -5.26
CA ASP A 383 10.29 -6.63 -3.93
C ASP A 383 9.28 -7.78 -3.96
N GLY A 384 8.96 -8.30 -5.16
CA GLY A 384 7.94 -9.31 -5.39
C GLY A 384 6.56 -8.78 -5.76
N VAL A 385 6.27 -7.50 -5.51
CA VAL A 385 4.99 -6.87 -5.87
C VAL A 385 5.18 -5.60 -6.68
N VAL A 386 6.18 -4.79 -6.36
CA VAL A 386 6.43 -3.48 -6.97
C VAL A 386 7.88 -3.38 -7.44
N ASN A 387 8.08 -2.80 -8.62
CA ASN A 387 9.40 -2.52 -9.15
C ASN A 387 10.07 -1.43 -8.29
N THR A 388 11.31 -1.64 -7.85
CA THR A 388 12.02 -0.77 -6.92
C THR A 388 12.17 0.66 -7.46
N VAL A 389 12.31 0.83 -8.78
CA VAL A 389 12.38 2.14 -9.43
C VAL A 389 11.12 3.00 -9.19
N SER A 390 9.96 2.36 -9.06
CA SER A 390 8.64 2.98 -8.87
C SER A 390 8.41 3.49 -7.44
N MET A 391 9.26 3.12 -6.49
CA MET A 391 9.06 3.43 -5.07
C MET A 391 9.68 4.76 -4.63
N ARG A 392 10.51 5.37 -5.46
CA ARG A 392 11.29 6.54 -5.10
C ARG A 392 10.43 7.79 -4.95
N ALA A 393 9.64 8.10 -5.95
CA ALA A 393 8.72 9.24 -6.03
C ALA A 393 7.93 9.09 -7.34
N PRO A 394 6.79 9.78 -7.49
CA PRO A 394 6.08 9.80 -8.77
C PRO A 394 6.90 10.50 -9.84
N ALA A 395 6.95 9.93 -11.04
CA ALA A 395 7.74 10.46 -12.15
C ALA A 395 7.44 11.95 -12.42
N GLY A 396 8.51 12.73 -12.59
CA GLY A 396 8.43 14.17 -12.87
C GLY A 396 8.11 15.04 -11.66
N GLN A 397 7.96 14.49 -10.45
CA GLN A 397 7.77 15.24 -9.22
C GLN A 397 9.10 15.58 -8.53
N PRO A 398 9.17 16.68 -7.75
CA PRO A 398 10.39 17.09 -7.04
C PRO A 398 10.81 16.03 -6.00
N VAL A 399 12.04 15.51 -6.12
CA VAL A 399 12.59 14.46 -5.23
C VAL A 399 14.06 14.75 -4.90
N ARG A 400 14.45 14.44 -3.67
CA ARG A 400 15.84 14.51 -3.19
C ARG A 400 16.18 13.26 -2.39
N ASN A 401 17.44 12.85 -2.41
CA ASN A 401 17.93 11.90 -1.41
C ASN A 401 18.01 12.62 -0.07
N HIS A 402 17.47 12.00 0.98
CA HIS A 402 17.55 12.50 2.33
C HIS A 402 18.56 11.68 3.12
N THR A 403 19.81 12.14 3.13
CA THR A 403 20.93 11.50 3.84
C THR A 403 21.30 12.21 5.14
N SER A 404 21.03 13.52 5.23
CA SER A 404 21.20 14.36 6.42
C SER A 404 20.51 15.72 6.24
N GLY A 405 20.30 16.44 7.35
CA GLY A 405 19.71 17.79 7.38
C GLY A 405 18.19 17.82 7.47
N ALA A 406 17.61 19.01 7.46
CA ALA A 406 16.16 19.18 7.61
C ALA A 406 15.37 18.62 6.40
N PRO A 407 14.24 17.94 6.64
CA PRO A 407 13.27 17.62 5.58
C PRO A 407 12.81 18.88 4.85
N VAL A 408 12.54 18.75 3.55
CA VAL A 408 12.03 19.88 2.74
C VAL A 408 10.59 19.59 2.35
N ARG A 409 9.71 20.54 2.69
CA ARG A 409 8.30 20.54 2.31
C ARG A 409 8.16 20.71 0.80
N GLY A 410 7.17 20.07 0.19
CA GLY A 410 6.98 20.12 -1.27
C GLY A 410 7.96 19.26 -2.08
N TYR A 411 8.80 18.48 -1.42
CA TYR A 411 9.73 17.54 -2.05
C TYR A 411 9.54 16.15 -1.45
N TRP A 412 9.73 15.13 -2.27
CA TRP A 412 9.93 13.76 -1.82
C TRP A 412 11.33 13.63 -1.20
N ASN A 413 11.38 13.48 0.11
CA ASN A 413 12.59 13.21 0.88
C ASN A 413 12.80 11.69 0.86
N TYR A 414 13.50 11.18 -0.16
CA TYR A 414 13.73 9.75 -0.34
C TYR A 414 14.73 9.23 0.69
N LEU A 415 14.26 8.33 1.56
CA LEU A 415 15.02 7.77 2.68
C LEU A 415 15.85 6.54 2.28
N GLY A 416 15.79 6.12 1.01
CA GLY A 416 16.46 4.93 0.51
C GLY A 416 15.52 3.74 0.38
N TYR A 417 16.08 2.54 0.38
CA TYR A 417 15.32 1.30 0.32
C TYR A 417 15.92 0.22 1.20
N TYR A 418 15.08 -0.67 1.69
CA TYR A 418 15.51 -1.88 2.37
C TYR A 418 15.93 -2.94 1.35
N ASN A 419 17.23 -3.22 1.31
CA ASN A 419 17.77 -4.28 0.48
C ASN A 419 17.53 -5.65 1.14
N GLN A 420 17.18 -6.65 0.34
CA GLN A 420 16.83 -8.00 0.79
C GLN A 420 15.55 -8.08 1.63
N TRP A 421 14.66 -7.10 1.47
CA TRP A 421 13.35 -7.09 2.09
C TRP A 421 12.29 -7.12 1.01
N ASP A 422 11.37 -8.06 1.13
CA ASP A 422 10.23 -8.18 0.22
C ASP A 422 9.13 -7.19 0.58
N HIS A 423 8.04 -7.24 -0.20
CA HIS A 423 6.94 -6.30 -0.07
C HIS A 423 6.27 -6.29 1.30
N PHE A 424 6.32 -7.38 2.07
CA PHE A 424 5.63 -7.48 3.35
C PHE A 424 6.58 -7.53 4.56
N ASP A 425 7.86 -7.79 4.34
CA ASP A 425 8.91 -7.63 5.37
C ASP A 425 8.87 -6.22 5.98
N VAL A 426 8.71 -5.19 5.16
CA VAL A 426 8.66 -3.77 5.58
C VAL A 426 7.49 -3.42 6.52
N ILE A 427 6.48 -4.30 6.60
CA ILE A 427 5.36 -4.19 7.55
C ILE A 427 5.32 -5.36 8.54
N GLY A 428 6.41 -6.13 8.63
CA GLY A 428 6.67 -7.08 9.71
C GLY A 428 6.09 -8.48 9.52
N TRP A 429 5.65 -8.84 8.32
CA TRP A 429 5.07 -10.17 8.11
C TRP A 429 6.14 -11.25 8.29
N LEU A 430 5.91 -12.16 9.25
CA LEU A 430 6.82 -13.24 9.64
C LEU A 430 8.20 -12.80 10.17
N LEU A 431 8.40 -11.50 10.41
CA LEU A 431 9.61 -10.96 11.04
C LEU A 431 9.39 -10.75 12.55
N PRO A 432 10.44 -10.88 13.39
CA PRO A 432 10.34 -10.52 14.78
C PRO A 432 10.24 -8.99 14.96
N ALA A 433 9.59 -8.56 16.04
CA ALA A 433 9.49 -7.15 16.46
C ALA A 433 10.82 -6.40 16.40
N THR A 434 11.92 -7.03 16.84
CA THR A 434 13.28 -6.45 16.85
C THR A 434 13.80 -6.04 15.47
N THR A 435 13.23 -6.61 14.40
CA THR A 435 13.62 -6.31 13.02
C THR A 435 12.74 -5.21 12.42
N VAL A 436 11.41 -5.27 12.63
CA VAL A 436 10.47 -4.34 11.97
C VAL A 436 10.26 -3.03 12.75
N TYR A 437 10.23 -3.06 14.08
CA TYR A 437 9.99 -1.83 14.87
C TYR A 437 10.99 -0.71 14.60
N PRO A 438 12.30 -0.95 14.41
CA PRO A 438 13.24 0.11 14.04
C PRO A 438 12.88 0.90 12.78
N VAL A 439 12.15 0.29 11.84
CA VAL A 439 11.65 0.99 10.64
C VAL A 439 10.68 2.10 11.05
N PHE A 440 9.74 1.77 11.94
CA PHE A 440 8.69 2.68 12.40
C PHE A 440 9.18 3.66 13.46
N ASP A 441 10.17 3.27 14.26
CA ASP A 441 10.89 4.17 15.18
C ASP A 441 11.56 5.31 14.41
N ASN A 442 12.23 5.00 13.29
CA ASN A 442 12.84 6.00 12.42
C ASN A 442 11.77 6.93 11.80
N ILE A 443 10.69 6.35 11.28
CA ILE A 443 9.57 7.14 10.73
C ILE A 443 8.98 8.06 11.81
N ALA A 444 8.70 7.54 13.00
CA ALA A 444 8.18 8.29 14.14
C ALA A 444 9.12 9.43 14.55
N GLY A 445 10.42 9.14 14.69
CA GLY A 445 11.44 10.15 14.99
C GLY A 445 11.49 11.29 13.98
N ILE A 446 11.34 10.99 12.69
CA ILE A 446 11.28 12.01 11.64
C ILE A 446 10.00 12.85 11.75
N ILE A 447 8.82 12.22 11.79
CA ILE A 447 7.54 12.93 11.67
C ILE A 447 7.20 13.72 12.94
N TYR A 448 7.51 13.20 14.12
CA TYR A 448 7.33 13.93 15.38
C TYR A 448 8.39 15.03 15.59
N GLY A 449 9.49 15.00 14.83
CA GLY A 449 10.49 16.06 14.78
C GLY A 449 10.13 17.24 13.87
N LEU A 450 9.01 17.18 13.13
CA LEU A 450 8.57 18.22 12.17
C LEU A 450 7.90 19.45 12.79
#